data_AF-A0AAD8LBH1-F1
#
_entry.id   AF-A0AAD8LBH1-F1
#
_cell.length_a   1.000
_cell.length_b   1.000
_cell.length_c   1.000
_cell.angle_alpha   90.00
_cell.angle_beta   90.00
_cell.angle_gamma   90.00
#
_symmetry.space_group_name_H-M   'P 1'
#
loop_
_entity.id
_entity.type
_entity.pdbx_description
1 polymer ?
#
loop_
_entity_poly.entity_id
_entity_poly.type
_entity_poly.pdbx_seq_one_letter_code
_entity_poly.pdbx_strand_id
1 'polypeptide(L)' 'MILTFFTMLIVQLSKPYMFWSEVSSQAQRYIALDTLVGMLSPCETMCSTTTIYNDKISTLTLNMVGVFHPLAI' A
#
# COMPACT_ATOMS: atom_id res chain seq x y z
N MET A 1 3.17 37.08 -21.72
CA MET A 1 2.09 36.11 -22.05
C MET A 1 2.60 34.74 -22.46
N ILE A 2 3.56 34.64 -23.39
CA ILE A 2 4.11 33.34 -23.84
C ILE A 2 4.92 32.62 -22.74
N LEU A 3 5.79 33.32 -22.01
CA LEU A 3 6.60 32.70 -20.93
C LEU A 3 5.75 32.17 -19.76
N THR A 4 4.68 32.89 -19.41
CA THR A 4 3.73 32.49 -18.37
C THR A 4 2.90 31.27 -18.79
N PHE A 5 2.65 31.09 -20.08
CA PHE A 5 1.97 29.90 -20.61
C PHE A 5 2.87 28.65 -20.54
N PHE A 6 4.15 28.78 -20.93
CA PHE A 6 5.10 27.67 -20.85
C PHE A 6 5.37 27.22 -19.41
N THR A 7 5.50 28.16 -18.47
CA THR A 7 5.68 27.84 -17.05
C THR A 7 4.45 27.13 -16.46
N MET A 8 3.24 27.58 -16.80
CA MET A 8 2.00 26.89 -16.43
C MET A 8 1.93 25.47 -17.02
N LEU A 9 2.30 25.30 -18.29
CA LEU A 9 2.31 23.98 -18.95
C LEU A 9 3.27 23.01 -18.26
N ILE A 10 4.49 23.44 -17.94
CA ILE A 10 5.48 22.61 -17.23
C ILE A 10 4.93 22.16 -15.88
N VAL A 11 4.31 23.07 -15.12
CA VAL A 11 3.72 22.77 -13.81
C VAL A 11 2.56 21.77 -13.91
N GLN A 12 1.75 21.82 -14.98
CA GLN A 12 0.66 20.84 -15.15
C GLN A 12 1.19 19.46 -15.58
N LEU A 13 2.28 19.40 -16.33
CA LEU A 13 2.89 18.14 -16.77
C LEU A 13 3.73 17.46 -15.68
N SER A 14 4.32 18.23 -14.76
CA SER A 14 5.19 17.69 -13.70
C SER A 14 4.43 16.99 -12.57
N LYS A 15 3.21 17.46 -12.24
CA LYS A 15 2.37 16.91 -11.17
C LYS A 15 2.05 15.41 -11.33
N PRO A 16 1.53 14.93 -12.47
CA PRO A 16 1.23 13.50 -12.63
C PRO A 16 2.51 12.66 -12.56
N TYR A 17 3.62 13.13 -13.15
CA TYR A 17 4.89 12.40 -13.13
C TYR A 17 5.44 12.19 -11.70
N MET A 18 5.41 13.23 -10.87
CA MET A 18 5.85 13.16 -9.48
C MET A 18 5.02 12.15 -8.68
N PHE A 19 3.70 12.17 -8.85
CA PHE A 19 2.79 11.24 -8.21
C PHE A 19 3.10 9.76 -8.54
N TRP A 20 3.28 9.42 -9.82
CA TRP A 20 3.61 8.03 -10.22
C TRP A 20 4.99 7.58 -9.70
N SER A 21 5.95 8.50 -9.61
CA SER A 21 7.28 8.20 -9.06
C SER A 21 7.24 7.83 -7.57
N GLU A 22 6.40 8.50 -6.78
CA GLU A 22 6.25 8.21 -5.35
C GLU A 22 5.55 6.87 -5.11
N VAL A 23 4.47 6.61 -5.86
CA VAL A 23 3.73 5.34 -5.73
C VAL A 23 4.60 4.14 -6.13
N SER A 24 5.42 4.28 -7.18
CA SER A 24 6.36 3.21 -7.59
C SER A 24 7.46 2.95 -6.54
N SER A 25 8.00 3.99 -5.91
CA SER A 25 8.96 3.87 -4.81
C SER A 25 8.38 3.11 -3.61
N GLN A 26 7.13 3.40 -3.24
CA GLN A 26 6.47 2.71 -2.13
C GLN A 26 6.20 1.25 -2.45
N ALA A 27 5.75 0.94 -3.67
CA ALA A 27 5.57 -0.44 -4.11
C ALA A 27 6.88 -1.25 -4.04
N GLN A 28 8.02 -0.66 -4.41
CA GLN A 28 9.32 -1.31 -4.25
C GLN A 28 9.66 -1.62 -2.79
N ARG A 29 9.27 -0.76 -1.84
CA ARG A 29 9.45 -1.03 -0.41
C ARG A 29 8.60 -2.19 0.09
N TYR A 30 7.37 -2.34 -0.41
CA TYR A 30 6.52 -3.49 -0.05
C TYR A 30 7.08 -4.81 -0.57
N ILE A 31 7.66 -4.83 -1.78
CA ILE A 31 8.35 -6.00 -2.31
C ILE A 31 9.53 -6.39 -1.41
N ALA A 32 10.28 -5.41 -0.87
CA ALA A 32 11.37 -5.68 0.07
C ALA A 32 10.89 -6.25 1.42
N LEU A 33 9.61 -6.08 1.76
CA LEU A 33 8.96 -6.64 2.96
C LEU A 33 8.24 -7.97 2.66
N ASP A 34 8.63 -8.66 1.59
CA ASP A 34 8.04 -9.92 1.13
C ASP A 34 6.52 -9.81 0.86
N THR A 35 6.04 -8.58 0.61
CA THR A 35 4.64 -8.28 0.35
C THR A 35 4.46 -8.00 -1.13
N LEU A 36 3.93 -8.96 -1.88
CA LEU A 36 3.65 -8.77 -3.31
C LEU A 36 2.38 -7.93 -3.48
N VAL A 37 2.51 -6.72 -4.02
CA VAL A 37 1.36 -5.88 -4.36
C VAL A 37 1.05 -6.05 -5.85
N GLY A 38 -0.08 -6.69 -6.16
CA GLY A 38 -0.47 -6.99 -7.56
C GLY A 38 -0.83 -5.76 -8.41
N MET A 39 -1.07 -4.60 -7.78
CA MET A 39 -1.33 -3.31 -8.44
C MET A 39 -0.73 -2.18 -7.61
N LEU A 40 -0.55 -0.99 -8.18
CA LEU A 40 -0.02 0.17 -7.43
C LEU A 40 -1.06 0.86 -6.53
N SER A 41 -2.34 0.85 -6.92
CA SER A 41 -3.46 1.46 -6.17
C SER A 41 -3.64 0.94 -4.71
N PRO A 42 -3.47 -0.36 -4.41
CA PRO A 42 -3.52 -0.88 -3.04
C PRO A 42 -2.52 -0.24 -2.06
N CYS A 43 -1.39 0.30 -2.54
CA CYS A 43 -0.42 0.99 -1.69
C CYS A 43 -1.02 2.25 -1.05
N GLU A 44 -1.86 2.97 -1.80
CA GLU A 44 -2.54 4.17 -1.31
C GLU A 44 -3.76 3.82 -0.47
N THR A 45 -4.52 2.81 -0.91
CA THR A 45 -5.72 2.34 -0.18
C THR A 45 -5.38 1.89 1.23
N MET A 46 -4.31 1.10 1.42
CA MET A 46 -3.86 0.67 2.74
C MET A 46 -3.52 1.83 3.68
N CYS A 47 -2.95 2.93 3.16
CA CYS A 47 -2.64 4.12 3.94
C CYS A 47 -3.92 4.82 4.47
N SER A 48 -5.02 4.72 3.73
CA SER A 48 -6.30 5.34 4.09
C SER A 48 -7.30 4.39 4.77
N THR A 49 -6.97 3.11 4.92
CA THR A 49 -7.88 2.10 5.50
C THR A 49 -8.02 2.31 7.01
N THR A 50 -9.26 2.50 7.48
CA THR A 50 -9.58 2.62 8.91
C THR A 50 -10.07 1.32 9.55
N THR A 51 -10.51 0.36 8.73
CA THR A 51 -11.09 -0.90 9.18
C THR A 51 -10.56 -2.05 8.34
N ILE A 52 -10.03 -3.08 9.00
CA ILE A 52 -9.51 -4.28 8.34
C ILE A 52 -10.44 -5.45 8.66
N TYR A 53 -11.04 -6.04 7.63
CA TYR A 53 -11.81 -7.27 7.76
C TYR A 53 -10.87 -8.45 7.51
N ASN A 54 -10.50 -9.16 8.56
CA ASN A 54 -9.63 -10.35 8.47
C ASN A 54 -10.44 -11.63 8.68
N ASP A 55 -10.20 -12.60 7.81
CA ASP A 55 -10.71 -13.96 7.98
C ASP A 55 -10.03 -14.64 9.18
N LYS A 56 -10.75 -15.55 9.84
CA LYS A 56 -10.25 -16.17 11.07
C LYS A 56 -9.19 -17.24 10.80
N ILE A 57 -9.49 -18.15 9.89
CA ILE A 57 -8.69 -19.35 9.66
C ILE A 57 -7.58 -19.03 8.65
N SER A 58 -6.36 -19.47 8.92
CA SER A 58 -5.19 -19.27 8.05
C SER A 58 -4.70 -17.82 7.91
N THR A 59 -5.46 -16.82 8.36
CA THR A 59 -5.04 -15.42 8.45
C THR A 59 -4.78 -15.01 9.91
N LEU A 60 -5.72 -15.26 10.84
CA LEU A 60 -5.49 -15.01 12.28
C LEU A 60 -4.98 -16.24 13.03
N THR A 61 -5.37 -17.44 12.59
CA THR A 61 -4.89 -18.69 13.18
C THR A 61 -3.98 -19.43 12.20
N LEU A 62 -3.07 -20.25 12.71
CA LEU A 62 -2.16 -21.08 11.90
C LEU A 62 -2.87 -22.20 11.11
N ASN A 63 -4.21 -22.19 11.06
CA ASN A 63 -5.03 -23.27 10.49
C ASN A 63 -4.62 -24.66 11.00
N MET A 64 -4.14 -24.72 12.24
CA MET A 64 -3.73 -25.94 12.92
C MET A 64 -4.62 -26.13 14.12
N VAL A 65 -5.31 -27.28 14.16
CA VAL A 65 -6.14 -27.66 15.30
C VAL A 65 -5.24 -28.33 16.32
N GLY A 66 -5.02 -27.65 17.45
CA GLY A 66 -4.32 -28.17 18.62
C GLY A 66 -5.17 -28.00 19.87
N VAL A 67 -5.09 -28.96 20.79
CA VAL A 67 -5.74 -28.84 22.10
C VAL A 67 -4.85 -27.96 22.97
N PHE A 68 -5.14 -26.66 23.00
CA PHE A 68 -4.50 -25.73 23.93
C PHE A 68 -5.42 -25.55 25.14
N HIS A 69 -5.08 -26.17 26.27
CA HIS A 69 -5.69 -25.83 27.55
C HIS A 69 -4.91 -24.65 28.16
N PRO A 70 -5.56 -23.54 28.58
CA PRO A 70 -4.86 -22.52 29.33
C PRO A 70 -4.39 -23.14 30.65
N LEU A 71 -3.08 -23.32 30.80
CA LEU A 71 -2.47 -23.57 32.09
C LEU A 71 -2.55 -22.25 32.86
N ALA A 72 -3.56 -22.14 33.72
CA ALA A 72 -3.58 -21.14 34.78
C ALA A 72 -2.46 -21.51 35.77
N ILE A 73 -1.33 -20.81 35.66
CA ILE A 73 -0.29 -20.74 36.70
C ILE A 73 -0.57 -19.48 37.51
#